data_AF-A0A973DBY2-F1
#
_entry.id   AF-A0A973DBY2-F1
#
_cell.length_a   1.000
_cell.length_b   1.000
_cell.length_c   1.000
_cell.angle_alpha   90.00
_cell.angle_beta   90.00
_cell.angle_gamma   90.00
#
_symmetry.space_group_name_H-M   'P 1'
#
loop_
_entity.id
_entity.type
_entity.pdbx_description
1 polymer ?
#
loop_
_entity_poly.entity_id
_entity_poly.type
_entity_poly.pdbx_seq_one_letter_code
_entity_poly.pdbx_strand_id
1 'polypeptide(L)'
;MKAKINNSLFSKLDNLDEIVEKKLKDDLESKAAYITKTSPSDTGAYVTSWSMKDNYSSGRSKTSKNKPRNVNRRPEGYQNLVSDIAALDLKKGLVVISNGAPHARYVRENAEIFAAVKNLYKGRKGI
;
A
#
# COMPACT_ATOMS: atom_id res chain seq x y z
N MET A 1 -15.72 46.14 -3.65
CA MET A 1 -15.99 45.12 -4.68
C MET A 1 -16.56 43.89 -3.98
N LYS A 2 -17.71 43.33 -4.42
CA LYS A 2 -18.26 42.07 -3.89
C LYS A 2 -18.32 41.07 -5.04
N ALA A 3 -17.57 39.97 -4.95
CA ALA A 3 -17.64 38.87 -5.91
C ALA A 3 -18.60 37.80 -5.38
N LYS A 4 -19.59 37.41 -6.19
CA LYS A 4 -20.50 36.29 -5.89
C LYS A 4 -19.88 35.02 -6.45
N ILE A 5 -19.29 34.22 -5.58
CA ILE A 5 -18.80 32.89 -5.96
C ILE A 5 -20.02 31.97 -6.12
N ASN A 6 -20.09 31.25 -7.24
CA ASN A 6 -21.19 30.35 -7.55
C ASN A 6 -21.01 29.02 -6.79
N ASN A 7 -22.03 28.56 -6.06
CA ASN A 7 -22.01 27.28 -5.34
C ASN A 7 -21.64 26.08 -6.22
N SER A 8 -21.95 26.11 -7.52
CA SER A 8 -21.58 25.06 -8.47
C SER A 8 -20.06 24.91 -8.66
N LEU A 9 -19.26 25.93 -8.35
CA LEU A 9 -17.81 25.83 -8.35
C LEU A 9 -17.31 24.96 -7.19
N PHE A 10 -17.84 25.17 -5.98
CA PHE A 10 -17.49 24.37 -4.81
C PHE A 10 -17.86 22.90 -5.02
N SER A 11 -19.07 22.62 -5.51
CA SER A 11 -19.48 21.24 -5.81
C SER A 11 -18.58 20.55 -6.84
N LYS A 12 -18.05 21.28 -7.83
CA LYS A 12 -17.10 20.71 -8.81
C LYS A 12 -15.73 20.39 -8.18
N LEU A 13 -15.29 21.19 -7.22
CA LEU A 13 -14.04 20.93 -6.48
C LEU A 13 -14.19 19.71 -5.58
N ASP A 14 -15.31 19.59 -4.85
CA ASP A 14 -15.59 18.42 -4.00
C ASP A 14 -15.62 17.12 -4.81
N ASN A 15 -16.31 17.13 -5.97
CA ASN A 15 -16.32 15.98 -6.88
C ASN A 15 -14.92 15.63 -7.41
N LEU A 16 -14.07 16.64 -7.67
CA LEU A 16 -12.71 16.40 -8.12
C LEU A 16 -11.88 15.74 -7.03
N ASP A 17 -12.03 16.18 -5.78
CA ASP A 17 -11.37 15.59 -4.61
C ASP A 17 -11.77 14.11 -4.44
N GLU A 18 -13.06 13.79 -4.55
CA GLU A 18 -13.55 12.41 -4.49
C GLU A 18 -12.98 11.53 -5.62
N ILE A 19 -12.93 12.05 -6.84
CA ILE A 19 -12.35 11.34 -8.00
C ILE A 19 -10.86 11.06 -7.79
N VAL A 20 -10.12 12.06 -7.28
CA VAL A 20 -8.68 11.93 -7.01
C VAL A 20 -8.44 10.91 -5.88
N GLU A 21 -9.22 10.98 -4.80
CA GLU A 21 -9.12 10.04 -3.68
C GLU A 21 -9.37 8.60 -4.13
N LYS A 22 -10.46 8.38 -4.90
CA LYS A 22 -10.79 7.07 -5.45
C LYS A 22 -9.66 6.53 -6.33
N LYS A 23 -9.16 7.34 -7.27
CA LYS A 23 -8.09 6.93 -8.19
C LYS A 23 -6.81 6.59 -7.44
N LEU A 24 -6.51 7.28 -6.34
CA LEU A 24 -5.36 6.98 -5.49
C LEU A 24 -5.56 5.65 -4.74
N LYS A 25 -6.75 5.39 -4.21
CA LYS A 25 -7.08 4.10 -3.58
C LYS A 25 -6.98 2.94 -4.59
N ASP A 26 -7.53 3.11 -5.79
CA ASP A 26 -7.44 2.10 -6.86
C ASP A 26 -5.97 1.79 -7.24
N ASP A 27 -5.12 2.81 -7.34
CA ASP A 27 -3.68 2.63 -7.58
C ASP A 27 -3.03 1.85 -6.44
N LEU A 28 -3.29 2.23 -5.18
CA LEU A 28 -2.75 1.56 -3.99
C LEU A 28 -3.20 0.09 -3.89
N GLU A 29 -4.46 -0.22 -4.19
CA GLU A 29 -4.97 -1.59 -4.23
C GLU A 29 -4.27 -2.43 -5.31
N SER A 30 -4.02 -1.84 -6.49
CA SER A 30 -3.21 -2.48 -7.53
C SER A 30 -1.79 -2.77 -7.04
N LYS A 31 -1.16 -1.85 -6.30
CA LYS A 31 0.15 -2.11 -5.66
C LYS A 31 0.06 -3.21 -4.61
N ALA A 32 -0.99 -3.23 -3.80
CA ALA A 32 -1.22 -4.25 -2.79
C ALA A 32 -1.33 -5.65 -3.43
N ALA A 33 -2.08 -5.76 -4.54
CA ALA A 33 -2.20 -6.99 -5.31
C ALA A 33 -0.83 -7.43 -5.86
N TYR A 34 -0.06 -6.49 -6.42
CA TYR A 34 1.27 -6.77 -6.95
C TYR A 34 2.25 -7.25 -5.87
N ILE A 35 2.35 -6.52 -4.76
CA ILE A 35 3.25 -6.84 -3.64
C ILE A 35 2.92 -8.21 -3.05
N THR A 36 1.64 -8.51 -2.86
CA THR A 36 1.23 -9.78 -2.26
C THR A 36 1.42 -10.96 -3.20
N LYS A 37 1.15 -10.78 -4.49
CA LYS A 37 1.41 -11.79 -5.54
C LYS A 37 2.89 -12.14 -5.62
N THR A 38 3.76 -11.12 -5.64
CA THR A 38 5.21 -11.31 -5.81
C THR A 38 5.94 -11.70 -4.53
N SER A 39 5.33 -11.46 -3.36
CA SER A 39 5.92 -11.86 -2.09
C SER A 39 6.08 -13.37 -1.94
N PRO A 40 7.19 -13.85 -1.36
CA PRO A 40 7.33 -15.25 -0.99
C PRO A 40 6.33 -15.61 0.11
N SER A 41 5.81 -16.84 0.02
CA SER A 41 4.86 -17.39 0.98
C SER A 41 5.19 -18.85 1.21
N ASP A 42 6.07 -19.12 2.18
CA ASP A 42 6.26 -20.45 2.75
C ASP A 42 5.28 -20.62 3.94
N THR A 43 5.58 -19.98 5.07
CA THR A 43 4.64 -19.91 6.22
C THR A 43 3.58 -18.80 6.06
N GLY A 44 3.74 -17.95 5.05
CA GLY A 44 2.93 -16.76 4.82
C GLY A 44 3.24 -15.58 5.77
N ALA A 45 4.22 -15.71 6.66
CA ALA A 45 4.58 -14.65 7.61
C ALA A 45 5.11 -13.38 6.91
N TYR A 46 5.91 -13.53 5.85
CA TYR A 46 6.44 -12.37 5.11
C TYR A 46 5.32 -11.58 4.40
N VAL A 47 4.46 -12.26 3.62
CA VAL A 47 3.39 -11.59 2.86
C VAL A 47 2.34 -10.93 3.76
N THR A 48 2.08 -11.48 4.95
CA THR A 48 1.12 -10.90 5.92
C THR A 48 1.72 -9.78 6.78
N SER A 49 3.03 -9.55 6.69
CA SER A 49 3.75 -8.49 7.41
C SER A 49 3.83 -7.17 6.63
N TRP A 50 3.32 -7.12 5.40
CA TRP A 50 3.23 -5.87 4.64
C TRP A 50 2.21 -4.92 5.26
N SER A 51 2.52 -3.63 5.30
CA SER A 51 1.61 -2.59 5.75
C SER A 51 1.68 -1.35 4.89
N MET A 52 0.55 -0.67 4.75
CA MET A 52 0.45 0.69 4.24
C MET A 52 0.00 1.62 5.37
N LYS A 53 0.70 2.73 5.58
CA LYS A 53 0.36 3.71 6.62
C LYS A 53 0.60 5.12 6.12
N ASP A 54 -0.07 6.08 6.74
CA ASP A 54 0.12 7.51 6.50
C ASP A 54 1.16 8.14 7.45
N ASN A 55 1.94 7.30 8.13
CA ASN A 55 3.00 7.64 9.05
C ASN A 55 4.15 6.64 8.97
N TYR A 56 5.35 7.05 9.40
CA TYR A 56 6.51 6.16 9.45
C TYR A 56 6.33 5.10 10.53
N SER A 57 6.41 3.83 10.13
CA SER A 57 6.36 2.69 11.05
C SER A 57 7.09 1.49 10.44
N SER A 58 7.57 0.58 11.30
CA SER A 58 8.17 -0.69 10.87
C SER A 58 7.18 -1.63 10.15
N GLY A 59 5.88 -1.37 10.30
CA GLY A 59 4.80 -2.18 9.72
C GLY A 59 4.39 -3.33 10.65
N ARG A 60 3.46 -4.14 10.16
CA ARG A 60 2.97 -5.34 10.87
C ARG A 60 4.09 -6.36 10.95
N SER A 61 4.29 -6.97 12.10
CA SER A 61 5.34 -7.97 12.30
C SER A 61 4.74 -9.36 12.53
N LYS A 62 4.95 -10.28 11.59
CA LYS A 62 4.60 -11.70 11.73
C LYS A 62 5.85 -12.55 11.62
N THR A 63 5.99 -13.50 12.55
CA THR A 63 7.09 -14.47 12.57
C THR A 63 6.71 -15.77 11.89
N SER A 64 7.67 -16.39 11.20
CA SER A 64 7.56 -17.71 10.61
C SER A 64 7.89 -18.84 11.59
N LYS A 65 8.42 -18.53 12.77
CA LYS A 65 8.87 -19.52 13.76
C LYS A 65 7.71 -20.43 14.20
N ASN A 66 7.92 -21.75 14.12
CA ASN A 66 6.97 -22.79 14.50
C ASN A 66 5.59 -22.66 13.80
N LYS A 67 5.56 -22.15 12.58
CA LYS A 67 4.34 -22.07 11.76
C LYS A 67 4.32 -23.17 10.70
N PRO A 68 3.12 -23.65 10.31
CA PRO A 68 2.98 -24.55 9.17
C PRO A 68 3.59 -23.94 7.91
N ARG A 69 4.31 -24.76 7.15
CA ARG A 69 4.96 -24.41 5.89
C ARG A 69 4.04 -24.64 4.70
N ASN A 70 4.40 -24.10 3.54
CA ASN A 70 3.63 -24.21 2.29
C ASN A 70 2.17 -23.73 2.40
N VAL A 71 1.91 -22.73 3.24
CA VAL A 71 0.59 -22.11 3.41
C VAL A 71 0.51 -20.86 2.54
N ASN A 72 -0.46 -20.82 1.63
CA ASN A 72 -0.72 -19.63 0.82
C ASN A 72 -1.50 -18.58 1.63
N ARG A 73 -0.78 -17.61 2.21
CA ARG A 73 -1.39 -16.46 2.92
C ARG A 73 -1.41 -15.18 2.12
N ARG A 74 -1.25 -15.26 0.80
CA ARG A 74 -1.36 -14.09 -0.08
C ARG A 74 -2.75 -13.43 -0.01
N PRO A 75 -3.87 -14.18 0.03
CA PRO A 75 -5.19 -13.57 0.20
C PRO A 75 -5.32 -12.79 1.52
N GLU A 76 -4.82 -13.36 2.62
CA GLU A 76 -4.78 -12.67 3.92
C GLU A 76 -3.91 -11.41 3.86
N GLY A 77 -2.72 -11.51 3.27
CA GLY A 77 -1.83 -10.35 3.08
C GLY A 77 -2.48 -9.24 2.24
N TYR A 78 -3.22 -9.60 1.19
CA TYR A 78 -3.96 -8.64 0.37
C TYR A 78 -5.08 -7.96 1.15
N GLN A 79 -5.92 -8.73 1.85
CA GLN A 79 -7.00 -8.16 2.65
C GLN A 79 -6.49 -7.25 3.77
N ASN A 80 -5.36 -7.58 4.39
CA ASN A 80 -4.70 -6.70 5.35
C ASN A 80 -4.29 -5.36 4.72
N LEU A 81 -3.78 -5.36 3.49
CA LEU A 81 -3.39 -4.13 2.79
C LEU A 81 -4.61 -3.32 2.31
N VAL A 82 -5.67 -3.97 1.84
CA VAL A 82 -6.93 -3.29 1.52
C VAL A 82 -7.50 -2.60 2.77
N SER A 83 -7.45 -3.28 3.92
CA SER A 83 -7.87 -2.69 5.20
C SER A 83 -6.99 -1.50 5.59
N ASP A 84 -5.68 -1.60 5.38
CA ASP A 84 -4.76 -0.49 5.62
C ASP A 84 -5.08 0.70 4.70
N ILE A 85 -5.32 0.47 3.40
CA ILE A 85 -5.67 1.51 2.42
C ILE A 85 -6.95 2.25 2.79
N ALA A 86 -7.97 1.51 3.24
CA ALA A 86 -9.23 2.08 3.69
C ALA A 86 -9.06 3.03 4.89
N ALA A 87 -8.02 2.83 5.71
CA ALA A 87 -7.73 3.63 6.89
C ALA A 87 -6.77 4.80 6.63
N LEU A 88 -6.25 4.98 5.42
CA LEU A 88 -5.30 6.05 5.10
C LEU A 88 -5.98 7.42 5.06
N ASP A 89 -5.35 8.40 5.73
CA ASP A 89 -5.62 9.81 5.46
C ASP A 89 -4.76 10.29 4.29
N LEU A 90 -5.33 10.20 3.08
CA LEU A 90 -4.65 10.56 1.84
C LEU A 90 -4.36 12.06 1.72
N LYS A 91 -4.99 12.92 2.54
CA LYS A 91 -4.74 14.36 2.56
C LYS A 91 -3.36 14.70 3.13
N LYS A 92 -2.74 13.78 3.89
CA LYS A 92 -1.36 13.93 4.39
C LYS A 92 -0.30 13.86 3.30
N GLY A 93 -0.65 13.39 2.09
CA GLY A 93 0.28 13.27 0.97
C GLY A 93 1.42 12.26 1.18
N LEU A 94 1.30 11.40 2.20
CA LEU A 94 2.30 10.39 2.55
C LEU A 94 1.63 9.02 2.64
N VAL A 95 2.20 8.05 1.92
CA VAL A 95 1.90 6.64 2.10
C VAL A 95 3.22 5.88 2.22
N VAL A 96 3.42 5.26 3.37
CA VAL A 96 4.58 4.45 3.71
C VAL A 96 4.21 2.98 3.56
N ILE A 97 4.90 2.30 2.66
CA ILE A 97 4.85 0.84 2.55
C ILE A 97 6.02 0.24 3.33
N SER A 98 5.72 -0.67 4.24
CA SER A 98 6.71 -1.32 5.10
C SER A 98 6.44 -2.81 5.25
N ASN A 99 7.49 -3.59 5.54
CA ASN A 99 7.36 -5.00 5.92
C ASN A 99 8.08 -5.21 7.25
N GLY A 100 7.33 -5.51 8.30
CA GLY A 100 7.84 -5.66 9.65
C GLY A 100 8.28 -7.07 10.03
N ALA A 101 8.36 -8.01 9.07
CA ALA A 101 8.74 -9.38 9.37
C ALA A 101 10.18 -9.44 9.95
N PRO A 102 10.44 -10.22 11.02
CA PRO A 102 11.79 -10.35 11.59
C PRO A 102 12.82 -10.90 10.58
N HIS A 103 12.35 -11.66 9.59
CA HIS A 103 13.15 -12.25 8.51
C HIS A 103 13.12 -11.41 7.22
N ALA A 104 12.59 -10.17 7.26
CA ALA A 104 12.44 -9.34 6.07
C ALA A 104 13.78 -9.03 5.40
N ARG A 105 14.87 -8.92 6.17
CA ARG A 105 16.22 -8.68 5.63
C ARG A 105 16.67 -9.81 4.70
N TYR A 106 16.54 -11.07 5.15
CA TYR A 106 16.92 -12.24 4.35
C TYR A 106 16.08 -12.37 3.08
N VAL A 107 14.79 -12.01 3.13
CA VAL A 107 13.91 -12.03 1.96
C VAL A 107 14.24 -10.88 1.01
N ARG A 108 14.56 -9.69 1.53
CA ARG A 108 14.89 -8.49 0.75
C ARG A 108 16.19 -8.62 -0.03
N GLU A 109 17.19 -9.27 0.55
CA GLU A 109 18.49 -9.52 -0.10
C GLU A 109 18.38 -10.53 -1.28
N ASN A 110 17.29 -11.31 -1.33
CA ASN A 110 17.03 -12.31 -2.37
C ASN A 110 16.02 -11.87 -3.46
N ALA A 111 15.51 -10.63 -3.45
CA ALA A 111 14.28 -10.32 -4.17
C ALA A 111 14.36 -9.11 -5.13
N GLU A 112 14.17 -9.40 -6.43
CA GLU A 112 13.73 -8.48 -7.49
C GLU A 112 12.46 -7.68 -7.12
N ILE A 113 11.71 -8.13 -6.12
CA ILE A 113 10.49 -7.53 -5.59
C ILE A 113 10.72 -6.06 -5.17
N PHE A 114 11.84 -5.75 -4.51
CA PHE A 114 12.11 -4.36 -4.12
C PHE A 114 12.47 -3.48 -5.32
N ALA A 115 13.15 -4.02 -6.34
CA ALA A 115 13.41 -3.31 -7.59
C ALA A 115 12.09 -3.03 -8.33
N ALA A 116 11.18 -4.00 -8.38
CA ALA A 116 9.90 -3.84 -9.05
C ALA A 116 8.95 -2.88 -8.32
N VAL A 117 8.87 -2.96 -6.99
CA VAL A 117 8.14 -1.98 -6.17
C VAL A 117 8.74 -0.58 -6.39
N LYS A 118 10.08 -0.45 -6.33
CA LYS A 118 10.78 0.83 -6.56
C LYS A 118 10.56 1.38 -7.98
N ASN A 119 10.52 0.54 -9.00
CA ASN A 119 10.27 0.95 -10.39
C ASN A 119 8.82 1.40 -10.61
N LEU A 120 7.87 0.77 -9.93
CA LEU A 120 6.47 1.18 -9.90
C LEU A 120 6.26 2.58 -9.25
N TYR A 121 7.27 3.10 -8.54
CA TYR A 121 7.31 4.49 -8.04
C TYR A 121 8.07 5.46 -8.95
N LYS A 122 8.98 4.99 -9.81
CA LYS A 122 9.77 5.86 -10.70
C LYS A 122 9.06 6.21 -12.00
N GLY A 123 8.06 5.43 -12.43
CA GLY A 123 7.37 5.58 -13.71
C GLY A 123 6.44 6.79 -13.89
N ARG A 124 6.46 7.80 -13.00
CA ARG A 124 5.59 8.99 -13.08
C ARG A 124 6.32 10.32 -12.87
N LYS A 125 7.61 10.41 -13.20
CA LYS A 125 8.31 11.70 -13.38
C LYS A 125 8.16 12.18 -14.83
N GLY A 126 6.94 12.53 -15.22
CA GLY A 126 6.64 12.98 -16.57
C GLY A 126 5.30 13.68 -16.65
N ILE A 127 5.15 14.77 -15.89
CA ILE A 127 4.36 15.97 -16.22
C ILE A 127 5.14 17.15 -15.64
#